data_AF-A0A8D8Z3R6-F1
#
_entry.id   AF-A0A8D8Z3R6-F1
#
_cell.length_a   1.000
_cell.length_b   1.000
_cell.length_c   1.000
_cell.angle_alpha   90.00
_cell.angle_beta   90.00
_cell.angle_gamma   90.00
#
_symmetry.space_group_name_H-M   'P 1'
#
loop_
_entity.id
_entity.type
_entity.pdbx_description
1 polymer ?
#
loop_
_entity_poly.entity_id
_entity_poly.type
_entity_poly.pdbx_seq_one_letter_code
_entity_poly.pdbx_strand_id
1 'polypeptide(L)'
;MPVDSIIERASAKLDIQSLNEWVAIIKMSRQNPFPYEVKVLEYTDFKNWAEHVIFPKNLKKYDSGANIEIRNFFSVTMQSKSNVLTFRMNNATDRNEQITLNIPPQSPTVKNLYTIRLPISIAKYKDLKNLCDKNVIRKGLACEFLNLPHKGSVDDSLIETDEEDVVEEPKEF
;
A
#
# COMPACT_ATOMS: atom_id res chain seq x y z
N MET A 1 -16.40 -5.75 -15.71
CA MET A 1 -15.45 -4.69 -16.13
C MET A 1 -14.58 -4.36 -14.92
N PRO A 2 -13.26 -4.15 -15.09
CA PRO A 2 -12.40 -3.71 -14.00
C PRO A 2 -12.93 -2.37 -13.44
N VAL A 3 -12.86 -2.20 -12.12
CA VAL A 3 -13.46 -1.06 -11.40
C VAL A 3 -12.96 0.28 -11.94
N ASP A 4 -11.69 0.33 -12.34
CA ASP A 4 -11.04 1.53 -12.86
C ASP A 4 -11.69 2.00 -14.17
N SER A 5 -11.98 1.08 -15.10
CA SER A 5 -12.62 1.40 -16.38
C SER A 5 -14.03 2.01 -16.25
N ILE A 6 -14.71 1.73 -15.13
CA ILE A 6 -16.05 2.28 -14.84
C ILE A 6 -15.92 3.70 -14.26
N ILE A 7 -14.96 3.91 -13.36
CA ILE A 7 -14.67 5.21 -12.77
C ILE A 7 -14.17 6.18 -13.85
N GLU A 8 -13.24 5.75 -14.71
CA GLU A 8 -12.74 6.56 -15.83
C GLU A 8 -13.85 6.98 -16.78
N ARG A 9 -14.75 6.06 -17.13
CA ARG A 9 -15.90 6.40 -17.99
C ARG A 9 -16.82 7.42 -17.33
N ALA A 10 -17.00 7.35 -16.01
CA ALA A 10 -17.83 8.28 -15.26
C ALA A 10 -17.17 9.66 -15.08
N SER A 11 -15.84 9.72 -14.94
CA SER A 11 -15.09 10.97 -14.77
C SER A 11 -14.79 11.70 -16.08
N ALA A 12 -14.80 10.99 -17.23
CA ALA A 12 -14.33 11.52 -18.53
C ALA A 12 -14.97 12.84 -19.00
N LYS A 13 -16.16 13.21 -18.52
CA LYS A 13 -16.87 14.44 -18.90
C LYS A 13 -17.02 15.44 -17.75
N LEU A 14 -16.40 15.19 -16.60
CA LEU A 14 -16.52 16.01 -15.41
C LEU A 14 -15.23 16.78 -15.17
N ASP A 15 -15.37 18.06 -14.87
CA ASP A 15 -14.28 18.87 -14.33
C ASP A 15 -14.21 18.64 -12.82
N ILE A 16 -13.26 17.79 -12.40
CA ILE A 16 -13.08 17.35 -11.01
C ILE A 16 -11.97 18.18 -10.38
N GLN A 17 -12.32 18.92 -9.36
CA GLN A 17 -11.44 19.89 -8.71
C GLN A 17 -11.24 19.61 -7.22
N SER A 18 -11.81 18.55 -6.64
CA SER A 18 -11.64 18.22 -5.22
C SER A 18 -11.72 16.73 -4.93
N LEU A 19 -11.20 16.32 -3.76
CA LEU A 19 -11.32 14.95 -3.29
C LEU A 19 -12.78 14.55 -3.04
N ASN A 20 -13.59 15.49 -2.56
CA ASN A 20 -15.01 15.25 -2.31
C ASN A 20 -15.80 14.95 -3.59
N GLU A 21 -15.48 15.63 -4.69
CA GLU A 21 -16.06 15.32 -6.01
C GLU A 21 -15.64 13.93 -6.48
N TRP A 22 -14.37 13.54 -6.29
CA TRP A 22 -13.91 12.17 -6.57
C TRP A 22 -14.71 11.11 -5.79
N VAL A 23 -14.93 11.33 -4.50
CA VAL A 23 -15.71 10.41 -3.66
C VAL A 23 -17.14 10.26 -4.18
N ALA A 24 -17.77 11.37 -4.58
CA ALA A 24 -19.11 11.35 -5.15
C ALA A 24 -19.14 10.57 -6.48
N ILE A 25 -18.18 10.81 -7.37
CA ILE A 25 -18.08 10.14 -8.67
C ILE A 25 -17.86 8.64 -8.49
N ILE A 26 -16.97 8.23 -7.59
CA ILE A 26 -16.71 6.80 -7.31
C ILE A 26 -17.97 6.13 -6.72
N LYS A 27 -18.75 6.83 -5.90
CA LYS A 27 -20.03 6.30 -5.38
C LYS A 27 -21.07 6.15 -6.50
N MET A 28 -21.19 7.14 -7.38
CA MET A 28 -22.18 7.16 -8.46
C MET A 28 -21.82 6.25 -9.64
N SER A 29 -20.53 6.00 -9.88
CA SER A 29 -20.07 5.19 -11.01
C SER A 29 -20.37 3.69 -10.83
N ARG A 30 -20.59 3.22 -9.60
CA ARG A 30 -20.86 1.82 -9.30
C ARG A 30 -22.29 1.43 -9.67
N GLN A 31 -22.43 0.46 -10.56
CA GLN A 31 -23.71 -0.20 -10.85
C GLN A 31 -23.98 -1.27 -9.77
N ASN A 32 -25.12 -1.20 -9.07
CA ASN A 32 -25.47 -2.05 -7.93
C ASN A 32 -24.42 -2.07 -6.81
N PRO A 33 -24.24 -0.96 -6.08
CA PRO A 33 -23.16 -0.81 -5.11
C PRO A 33 -23.28 -1.72 -3.89
N PHE A 34 -24.44 -2.32 -3.59
CA PHE A 34 -24.59 -3.23 -2.46
C PHE A 34 -23.80 -4.54 -2.69
N PRO A 35 -22.93 -5.00 -1.77
CA PRO A 35 -22.72 -4.57 -0.38
C PRO A 35 -21.50 -3.66 -0.12
N TYR A 36 -20.92 -3.03 -1.15
CA TYR A 36 -19.66 -2.31 -1.08
C TYR A 36 -19.82 -0.85 -0.65
N GLU A 37 -18.98 -0.40 0.28
CA GLU A 37 -18.91 0.97 0.76
C GLU A 37 -17.66 1.68 0.20
N VAL A 38 -17.80 2.96 -0.17
CA VAL A 38 -16.67 3.82 -0.52
C VAL A 38 -16.19 4.53 0.73
N LYS A 39 -14.99 4.18 1.19
CA LYS A 39 -14.34 4.80 2.35
C LYS A 39 -13.23 5.74 1.89
N VAL A 40 -13.18 6.92 2.48
CA VAL A 40 -12.06 7.86 2.32
C VAL A 40 -11.02 7.47 3.35
N LEU A 41 -9.80 7.19 2.90
CA LEU A 41 -8.68 6.89 3.79
C LEU A 41 -7.99 8.20 4.18
N GLU A 42 -7.75 8.37 5.49
CA GLU A 42 -6.93 9.44 6.02
C GLU A 42 -5.46 9.00 6.12
N TYR A 43 -4.55 9.96 6.27
CA TYR A 43 -3.11 9.67 6.42
C TYR A 43 -2.80 8.74 7.60
N THR A 44 -3.66 8.71 8.63
CA THR A 44 -3.55 7.83 9.80
C THR A 44 -3.92 6.37 9.53
N ASP A 45 -4.60 6.09 8.41
CA ASP A 45 -5.03 4.74 8.07
C ASP A 45 -3.89 3.91 7.45
N PHE A 46 -2.84 4.58 6.96
CA PHE A 46 -1.66 3.93 6.41
C PHE A 46 -0.79 3.37 7.54
N LYS A 47 -0.45 2.09 7.45
CA LYS A 47 0.29 1.33 8.45
C LYS A 47 1.70 0.98 7.95
N ASN A 48 2.70 1.13 8.81
CA ASN A 48 4.08 0.77 8.48
C ASN A 48 4.31 -0.72 8.77
N TRP A 49 4.19 -1.55 7.74
CA TRP A 49 4.45 -2.99 7.85
C TRP A 49 5.93 -3.36 7.67
N ALA A 50 6.77 -2.46 7.16
CA ALA A 50 8.20 -2.73 6.93
C ALA A 50 8.97 -2.91 8.25
N GLU A 51 8.59 -2.17 9.30
CA GLU A 51 9.14 -2.34 10.65
C GLU A 51 8.65 -3.65 11.32
N HIS A 52 7.59 -4.26 10.80
CA HIS A 52 7.05 -5.51 11.31
C HIS A 52 7.66 -6.71 10.59
N VAL A 53 8.76 -7.19 11.16
CA VAL A 53 9.34 -8.49 10.80
C VAL A 53 8.42 -9.60 11.31
N ILE A 54 7.39 -9.95 10.52
CA ILE A 54 6.52 -11.11 10.79
C ILE A 54 7.29 -12.41 10.52
N PHE A 55 8.24 -12.36 9.58
CA PHE A 55 9.05 -13.51 9.18
C PHE A 55 10.46 -13.43 9.77
N PRO A 56 10.93 -14.46 10.49
CA PRO A 56 12.32 -14.53 10.93
C PRO A 56 13.25 -14.35 9.72
N LYS A 57 14.20 -13.40 9.78
CA LYS A 57 15.19 -13.19 8.72
C LYS A 57 16.01 -14.44 8.39
N ASN A 58 16.10 -15.37 9.34
CA ASN A 58 16.76 -16.67 9.18
C ASN A 58 15.79 -17.78 9.59
N LEU A 59 15.15 -18.39 8.60
CA LEU A 59 14.41 -19.64 8.80
C LEU A 59 15.41 -20.79 8.73
N LYS A 60 15.47 -21.62 9.76
CA LYS A 60 16.37 -22.78 9.81
C LYS A 60 15.56 -24.07 9.74
N LYS A 61 16.09 -25.08 9.04
CA LYS A 61 15.55 -26.45 9.11
C LYS A 61 15.68 -26.97 10.53
N TYR A 62 14.62 -27.60 11.04
CA TYR A 62 14.59 -28.18 12.38
C TYR A 62 15.68 -29.26 12.55
N ASP A 63 15.91 -30.06 11.50
CA ASP A 63 16.79 -31.24 11.58
C ASP A 63 18.26 -30.94 11.26
N SER A 64 18.56 -29.93 10.44
CA SER A 64 19.92 -29.67 9.95
C SER A 64 20.48 -28.29 10.30
N GLY A 65 19.66 -27.37 10.81
CA GLY A 65 20.06 -25.97 11.05
C GLY A 65 20.38 -25.17 9.78
N ALA A 66 20.22 -25.77 8.59
CA ALA A 66 20.45 -25.11 7.31
C ALA A 66 19.46 -23.96 7.09
N ASN A 67 19.95 -22.85 6.55
CA ASN A 67 19.11 -21.71 6.19
C ASN A 67 18.15 -22.09 5.06
N ILE A 68 16.91 -21.65 5.18
CA ILE A 68 15.83 -21.90 4.23
C ILE A 68 15.52 -20.60 3.51
N GLU A 69 15.69 -20.61 2.20
CA GLU A 69 15.34 -19.48 1.37
C GLU A 69 13.81 -19.45 1.13
N ILE A 70 13.20 -18.28 1.29
CA ILE A 70 11.75 -18.07 1.16
C ILE A 70 11.24 -18.47 -0.23
N ARG A 71 12.05 -18.29 -1.28
CA ARG A 71 11.74 -18.69 -2.67
C ARG A 71 11.36 -20.16 -2.83
N ASN A 72 11.76 -21.00 -1.88
CA ASN A 72 11.46 -22.43 -1.93
C ASN A 72 10.09 -22.76 -1.32
N PHE A 73 9.35 -21.80 -0.75
CA PHE A 73 8.00 -22.04 -0.25
C PHE A 73 6.97 -22.01 -1.38
N PHE A 74 6.11 -23.03 -1.45
CA PHE A 74 5.02 -23.07 -2.43
C PHE A 74 3.63 -22.94 -1.81
N SER A 75 3.48 -23.31 -0.53
CA SER A 75 2.21 -23.15 0.16
C SER A 75 2.38 -22.89 1.65
N VAL A 76 1.43 -22.14 2.19
CA VAL A 76 1.34 -21.79 3.61
C VAL A 76 -0.04 -22.18 4.10
N THR A 77 -0.10 -22.93 5.21
CA THR A 77 -1.36 -23.30 5.88
C THR A 77 -1.35 -22.75 7.29
N MET A 78 -2.39 -22.01 7.67
CA MET A 78 -2.57 -21.52 9.03
C MET A 78 -3.59 -22.39 9.77
N GLN A 79 -3.21 -22.95 10.91
CA GLN A 79 -4.15 -23.63 11.78
C GLN A 79 -4.89 -22.61 12.65
N SER A 80 -6.20 -22.44 12.42
CA SER A 80 -7.02 -21.39 13.07
C SER A 80 -7.03 -21.42 14.61
N LYS A 81 -6.64 -22.54 15.25
CA LYS A 81 -6.71 -22.71 16.71
C LYS A 81 -5.36 -22.57 17.41
N SER A 82 -4.24 -22.67 16.69
CA SER A 82 -2.91 -22.83 17.29
C SER A 82 -1.93 -21.72 16.93
N ASN A 83 -2.32 -20.73 16.10
CA ASN A 83 -1.41 -19.70 15.56
C ASN A 83 -0.17 -20.30 14.90
N VAL A 84 -0.30 -21.53 14.41
CA VAL A 84 0.76 -22.26 13.74
C VAL A 84 0.65 -22.06 12.24
N LEU A 85 1.72 -21.57 11.62
CA LEU A 85 1.92 -21.55 10.18
C LEU A 85 2.75 -22.75 9.76
N THR A 86 2.24 -23.53 8.83
CA THR A 86 2.96 -24.63 8.20
C THR A 86 3.33 -24.25 6.76
N PHE A 87 4.63 -24.22 6.46
CA PHE A 87 5.17 -23.96 5.14
C PHE A 87 5.52 -25.28 4.47
N ARG A 88 5.13 -25.45 3.21
CA ARG A 88 5.58 -26.56 2.37
C ARG A 88 6.58 -26.06 1.33
N MET A 89 7.67 -26.80 1.16
CA MET A 89 8.76 -26.46 0.26
C MET A 89 8.67 -27.17 -1.10
N ASN A 90 9.21 -26.54 -2.14
CA ASN A 90 9.24 -27.04 -3.52
C ASN A 90 10.38 -28.03 -3.79
N ASN A 91 11.36 -28.11 -2.89
CA ASN A 91 12.38 -29.16 -2.90
C ASN A 91 11.83 -30.29 -2.01
N ALA A 92 11.70 -31.54 -2.42
CA ALA A 92 12.32 -32.28 -3.49
C ALA A 92 11.44 -33.50 -3.82
N THR A 93 12.04 -34.53 -4.39
CA THR A 93 11.64 -35.95 -4.39
C THR A 93 10.81 -36.47 -3.20
N ASP A 94 10.78 -35.79 -2.05
CA ASP A 94 9.81 -36.01 -0.96
C ASP A 94 8.87 -34.81 -0.78
N ARG A 95 7.58 -35.03 -1.05
CA ARG A 95 6.48 -34.04 -0.97
C ARG A 95 6.11 -33.58 0.45
N ASN A 96 6.92 -33.91 1.46
CA ASN A 96 6.51 -33.87 2.87
C ASN A 96 7.38 -32.99 3.78
N GLU A 97 8.39 -32.28 3.27
CA GLU A 97 9.13 -31.33 4.12
C GLU A 97 8.20 -30.15 4.52
N GLN A 98 7.88 -30.08 5.81
CA GLN A 98 7.02 -29.07 6.41
C GLN A 98 7.78 -28.32 7.51
N ILE A 99 7.76 -26.99 7.46
CA ILE A 99 8.28 -26.16 8.54
C ILE A 99 7.10 -25.57 9.29
N THR A 100 7.16 -25.66 10.60
CA THR A 100 6.12 -25.16 11.48
C THR A 100 6.65 -23.96 12.24
N LEU A 101 6.04 -22.79 12.02
CA LEU A 101 6.32 -21.58 12.78
C LEU A 101 5.16 -21.29 13.73
N ASN A 102 5.48 -21.11 15.01
CA ASN A 102 4.51 -20.67 15.99
C ASN A 102 4.52 -19.13 16.01
N ILE A 103 3.44 -18.51 15.55
CA ILE A 103 3.32 -17.05 15.59
C ILE A 103 2.90 -16.67 17.01
N PRO A 104 3.58 -15.71 17.67
CA PRO A 104 3.10 -15.20 18.95
C PRO A 104 1.67 -14.66 18.80
N PRO A 105 0.78 -14.91 19.77
CA PRO A 105 -0.63 -14.50 19.73
C PRO A 105 -0.83 -12.97 19.82
N GLN A 106 0.23 -12.19 20.03
CA GLN A 106 0.13 -10.74 20.05
C GLN A 106 -0.08 -10.23 18.63
N SER A 107 -1.25 -9.64 18.40
CA SER A 107 -1.44 -8.74 17.27
C SER A 107 -0.38 -7.64 17.38
N PRO A 108 0.56 -7.53 16.41
CA PRO A 108 1.50 -6.44 16.44
C PRO A 108 0.70 -5.12 16.40
N THR A 109 0.95 -4.22 17.34
CA THR A 109 0.44 -2.86 17.24
C THR A 109 1.22 -2.17 16.13
N VAL A 110 0.69 -2.27 14.90
CA VAL A 110 1.31 -1.67 13.72
C VAL A 110 1.20 -0.16 13.82
N LYS A 111 2.38 0.48 13.84
CA LYS A 111 2.47 1.95 13.86
C LYS A 111 1.91 2.53 12.56
N ASN A 112 1.42 3.75 12.64
CA ASN A 112 1.03 4.49 11.44
C ASN A 112 2.28 4.83 10.62
N LEU A 113 2.19 4.65 9.31
CA LEU A 113 3.23 5.07 8.36
C LEU A 113 3.39 6.58 8.36
N TYR A 114 2.26 7.30 8.44
CA TYR A 114 2.24 8.75 8.51
C TYR A 114 1.62 9.23 9.83
N THR A 115 2.32 10.15 10.49
CA THR A 115 1.84 10.83 11.72
C THR A 115 1.21 12.18 11.44
N ILE A 116 1.52 12.77 10.29
CA ILE A 116 1.01 14.05 9.80
C ILE A 116 0.72 13.94 8.31
N ARG A 117 -0.13 14.83 7.78
CA ARG A 117 -0.32 14.97 6.34
C ARG A 117 1.00 15.36 5.67
N LEU A 118 1.32 14.68 4.57
CA LEU A 118 2.54 14.98 3.80
C LEU A 118 2.46 16.41 3.23
N PRO A 119 3.48 17.24 3.50
CA PRO A 119 3.51 18.59 2.97
C PRO A 119 3.79 18.58 1.48
N ILE A 120 3.22 19.54 0.74
CA ILE A 120 3.59 19.81 -0.65
C ILE A 120 4.77 20.78 -0.71
N SER A 121 5.45 20.83 -1.86
CA SER A 121 6.52 21.81 -2.07
C SER A 121 5.95 23.24 -2.09
N ILE A 122 6.78 24.21 -1.70
CA ILE A 122 6.40 25.64 -1.77
C ILE A 122 6.02 26.07 -3.19
N ALA A 123 6.69 25.51 -4.21
CA ALA A 123 6.37 25.79 -5.61
C ALA A 123 4.93 25.32 -5.95
N LYS A 124 4.60 24.06 -5.65
CA LYS A 124 3.26 23.50 -5.84
C LYS A 124 2.19 24.31 -5.10
N TYR A 125 2.47 24.73 -3.86
CA TYR A 125 1.55 25.56 -3.08
C TYR A 125 1.31 26.94 -3.72
N LYS A 126 2.37 27.62 -4.19
CA LYS A 126 2.25 28.91 -4.88
C LYS A 126 1.40 28.79 -6.15
N ASP A 127 1.58 27.72 -6.92
CA ASP A 127 0.79 27.48 -8.12
C ASP A 127 -0.68 27.23 -7.78
N LEU A 128 -0.98 26.41 -6.76
CA LEU A 128 -2.35 26.19 -6.28
C LEU A 128 -3.00 27.49 -5.79
N LYS A 129 -2.25 28.32 -5.06
CA LYS A 129 -2.73 29.63 -4.61
C LYS A 129 -3.06 30.53 -5.81
N ASN A 130 -2.19 30.59 -6.81
CA ASN A 130 -2.44 31.35 -8.03
C ASN A 130 -3.70 30.87 -8.78
N LEU A 131 -3.95 29.56 -8.81
CA LEU A 131 -5.16 28.98 -9.42
C LEU A 131 -6.43 29.35 -8.64
N CYS A 132 -6.34 29.42 -7.31
CA CYS A 132 -7.44 29.91 -6.46
C CYS A 132 -7.69 31.41 -6.71
N ASP A 133 -6.64 32.23 -6.73
CA ASP A 133 -6.73 33.69 -6.90
C ASP A 133 -7.30 34.06 -8.29
N LYS A 134 -6.95 33.28 -9.33
CA LYS A 134 -7.47 33.43 -10.70
C LYS A 134 -8.89 32.88 -10.88
N ASN A 135 -9.52 32.33 -9.84
CA ASN A 135 -10.83 31.66 -9.90
C ASN A 135 -10.88 30.50 -10.92
N VAL A 136 -9.73 29.87 -11.20
CA VAL A 136 -9.70 28.64 -12.01
C VAL A 136 -10.26 27.49 -11.17
N ILE A 137 -9.86 27.44 -9.89
CA ILE A 137 -10.49 26.58 -8.89
C ILE A 137 -11.75 27.28 -8.37
N ARG A 138 -12.86 26.55 -8.26
CA ARG A 138 -14.11 27.08 -7.72
C ARG A 138 -13.90 27.63 -6.31
N LYS A 139 -14.44 28.83 -6.04
CA LYS A 139 -14.27 29.54 -4.75
C LYS A 139 -14.63 28.71 -3.51
N GLY A 140 -15.65 27.84 -3.62
CA GLY A 140 -16.05 26.96 -2.51
C GLY A 140 -15.00 25.90 -2.13
N LEU A 141 -14.09 25.57 -3.06
CA LEU A 141 -13.03 24.58 -2.88
C LEU A 141 -11.68 25.22 -2.53
N ALA A 142 -11.52 26.53 -2.73
CA ALA A 142 -10.26 27.23 -2.51
C ALA A 142 -9.71 27.03 -1.08
N CYS A 143 -10.59 26.96 -0.07
CA CYS A 143 -10.19 26.70 1.31
C CYS A 143 -9.49 25.35 1.50
N GLU A 144 -9.88 24.30 0.76
CA GLU A 144 -9.25 22.98 0.86
C GLU A 144 -7.77 23.04 0.44
N PHE A 145 -7.48 23.79 -0.64
CA PHE A 145 -6.14 23.94 -1.19
C PHE A 145 -5.25 24.87 -0.37
N LEU A 146 -5.80 25.98 0.12
CA LEU A 146 -5.06 26.96 0.91
C LEU A 146 -4.64 26.40 2.29
N ASN A 147 -5.34 25.39 2.79
CA ASN A 147 -5.04 24.73 4.06
C ASN A 147 -4.04 23.56 3.94
N LEU A 148 -3.50 23.29 2.74
CA LEU A 148 -2.53 22.21 2.56
C LEU A 148 -1.20 22.53 3.27
N PRO A 149 -0.64 21.56 4.04
CA PRO A 149 0.69 21.73 4.63
C PRO A 149 1.74 21.87 3.53
N HIS A 150 2.73 22.73 3.74
CA HIS A 150 3.77 22.97 2.73
C HIS A 150 5.14 23.19 3.38
N LYS A 151 6.20 22.71 2.72
CA LYS A 151 7.60 22.81 3.20
C LYS A 151 8.54 23.07 2.02
N GLY A 152 9.67 23.74 2.29
CA GLY A 152 10.63 24.15 1.25
C GLY A 152 11.37 23.00 0.57
N SER A 153 11.75 21.99 1.33
CA SER A 153 12.31 20.74 0.82
C SER A 153 11.36 19.61 1.21
N VAL A 154 10.78 18.99 0.19
CA VAL A 154 9.95 17.79 0.28
C VAL A 154 10.56 16.80 -0.68
N ASP A 155 10.82 15.59 -0.19
CA ASP A 155 11.19 14.47 -1.04
C ASP A 155 9.94 14.07 -1.83
N ASP A 156 9.95 14.29 -3.14
CA ASP A 156 8.82 13.98 -4.04
C ASP A 156 8.90 12.53 -4.54
N SER A 157 9.56 11.66 -3.77
CA SER A 157 9.57 10.22 -3.97
C SER A 157 8.57 9.56 -3.01
N LEU A 158 7.60 8.86 -3.59
CA LEU A 158 6.90 7.83 -2.84
C LEU A 158 7.87 6.65 -2.70
N ILE A 159 7.74 5.89 -1.60
CA ILE A 159 8.45 4.63 -1.47
C ILE A 159 7.97 3.75 -2.63
N GLU A 160 8.86 3.43 -3.57
CA GLU A 160 8.55 2.51 -4.66
C GLU A 160 8.15 1.17 -4.05
N THR A 161 6.99 0.65 -4.47
CA THR A 161 6.42 -0.57 -3.89
C THR A 161 6.91 -1.83 -4.63
N ASP A 162 7.48 -1.62 -5.83
CA ASP A 162 7.85 -2.67 -6.78
C ASP A 162 9.32 -2.48 -7.22
N GLU A 163 10.28 -2.58 -6.31
CA GLU A 163 11.64 -2.95 -6.74
C GLU A 163 11.56 -4.39 -7.28
N GLU A 164 11.22 -4.54 -8.57
CA GLU A 164 11.46 -5.79 -9.28
C GLU A 164 12.97 -6.06 -9.24
N ASP A 165 13.35 -7.21 -8.68
CA ASP A 165 14.72 -7.67 -8.51
C ASP A 165 15.55 -7.45 -9.79
N VAL A 166 16.41 -6.42 -9.80
CA VAL A 166 17.45 -6.28 -10.81
C VAL A 166 18.46 -7.39 -10.52
N VAL A 167 18.29 -8.52 -11.19
CA VAL A 167 19.29 -9.58 -11.24
C VAL A 167 20.47 -8.99 -12.02
N GLU A 168 21.48 -8.49 -11.32
CA GLU A 168 22.78 -8.21 -11.93
C GLU A 168 23.33 -9.55 -12.46
N GLU A 169 23.26 -9.74 -13.78
CA GLU A 169 23.95 -10.84 -14.43
C GLU A 169 25.45 -10.74 -14.12
N PRO A 170 26.10 -11.83 -13.66
CA PRO A 170 27.52 -11.80 -13.41
C PRO A 170 28.25 -11.53 -14.71
N LYS A 171 29.03 -10.45 -14.74
CA LYS A 171 29.97 -10.17 -15.83
C LYS A 171 30.95 -11.34 -15.91
N GLU A 172 30.81 -12.16 -16.95
CA GLU A 172 31.86 -13.10 -17.35
C GLU A 172 33.09 -12.27 -17.73
N PHE A 173 34.21 -12.55 -17.06
CA PHE A 173 35.56 -12.11 -17.44
C PHE A 173 36.31 -13.31 -18.01
#